data_AF-A0A1G8E4Q8-F1
#
_entry.id   AF-A0A1G8E4Q8-F1
#
_cell.length_a   1.000
_cell.length_b   1.000
_cell.length_c   1.000
_cell.angle_alpha   90.00
_cell.angle_beta   90.00
_cell.angle_gamma   90.00
#
_symmetry.space_group_name_H-M   'P 1'
#
loop_
_entity.id
_entity.type
_entity.pdbx_description
1 polymer ?
#
loop_
_entity_poly.entity_id
_entity_poly.type
_entity_poly.pdbx_seq_one_letter_code
_entity_poly.pdbx_strand_id
1 'polypeptide(L)'
;MSQRLREAERVFLERYKEWLHTVEEGLSSVAYFYREEHVENGDRLLVQMMEGFAPFSSDNITMRYLFAEKVEMAEEMQHFHEKVKNAKSISSCDTSNERLRFVASDLMPAFQRWKLLVQSVGGESERQDRQ
;
A
#
# COMPACT_ATOMS: atom_id res chain seq x y z
N MET A 1 29.35 -2.31 3.20
CA MET A 1 28.04 -1.92 3.79
C MET A 1 27.92 -2.52 5.18
N SER A 2 27.57 -1.73 6.19
CA SER A 2 27.55 -2.15 7.60
C SER A 2 26.32 -3.03 7.90
N GLN A 3 26.47 -4.04 8.76
CA GLN A 3 25.36 -4.92 9.19
C GLN A 3 24.13 -4.16 9.71
N ARG A 4 24.34 -2.99 10.34
CA ARG A 4 23.27 -2.12 10.85
C ARG A 4 22.35 -1.57 9.76
N LEU A 5 22.88 -1.33 8.56
CA LEU A 5 22.09 -0.82 7.44
C LEU A 5 21.08 -1.88 6.96
N ARG A 6 21.52 -3.15 6.88
CA ARG A 6 20.65 -4.29 6.54
C ARG A 6 19.57 -4.56 7.58
N GLU A 7 19.88 -4.36 8.85
CA GLU A 7 18.89 -4.54 9.92
C GLU A 7 17.82 -3.43 9.91
N ALA A 8 18.21 -2.18 9.66
CA ALA A 8 17.26 -1.07 9.51
C ALA A 8 16.33 -1.26 8.29
N GLU A 9 16.87 -1.73 7.16
CA GLU A 9 16.09 -2.08 5.96
C GLU A 9 15.07 -3.19 6.24
N ARG A 10 15.49 -4.25 6.93
CA ARG A 10 14.61 -5.35 7.33
C ARG A 10 13.49 -4.87 8.25
N VAL A 11 13.81 -4.10 9.29
CA VAL A 11 12.81 -3.54 10.22
C VAL A 11 11.84 -2.64 9.49
N PHE A 12 12.32 -1.82 8.55
CA PHE A 12 11.47 -0.98 7.72
C PHE A 12 10.51 -1.80 6.85
N LEU A 13 11.03 -2.83 6.18
CA LEU A 13 10.24 -3.70 5.31
C LEU A 13 9.16 -4.47 6.08
N GLU A 14 9.49 -5.00 7.27
CA GLU A 14 8.51 -5.70 8.11
C GLU A 14 7.40 -4.76 8.59
N ARG A 15 7.75 -3.56 9.06
CA ARG A 15 6.75 -2.52 9.40
C ARG A 15 5.86 -2.17 8.22
N TYR A 16 6.44 -2.12 7.01
CA TYR A 16 5.67 -1.83 5.82
C TYR A 16 4.71 -2.97 5.46
N LYS A 17 5.15 -4.23 5.56
CA LYS A 17 4.30 -5.42 5.36
C LYS A 17 3.17 -5.48 6.37
N GLU A 18 3.45 -5.22 7.65
CA GLU A 18 2.44 -5.13 8.71
C GLU A 18 1.41 -4.04 8.38
N TRP A 19 1.87 -2.85 7.98
CA TRP A 19 0.98 -1.76 7.58
C TRP A 19 0.10 -2.13 6.40
N LEU A 20 0.64 -2.77 5.36
CA LEU A 20 -0.14 -3.25 4.23
C LEU A 20 -1.24 -4.22 4.71
N HIS A 21 -0.93 -5.14 5.62
CA HIS A 21 -1.95 -6.05 6.15
C HIS A 21 -3.09 -5.31 6.87
N THR A 22 -2.78 -4.32 7.70
CA THR A 22 -3.79 -3.47 8.34
C THR A 22 -4.66 -2.73 7.31
N VAL A 23 -4.05 -2.20 6.24
CA VAL A 23 -4.79 -1.48 5.19
C VAL A 23 -5.73 -2.43 4.42
N GLU A 24 -5.33 -3.67 4.16
CA GLU A 24 -6.19 -4.65 3.50
C GLU A 24 -7.48 -4.93 4.27
N GLU A 25 -7.37 -5.12 5.59
CA GLU A 25 -8.52 -5.30 6.48
C GLU A 25 -9.41 -4.05 6.51
N GLY A 26 -8.78 -2.88 6.57
CA GLY A 26 -9.50 -1.61 6.57
C GLY A 26 -10.19 -1.31 5.23
N LEU A 27 -9.59 -1.65 4.09
CA LEU A 27 -10.23 -1.50 2.77
C LEU A 27 -11.48 -2.37 2.64
N SER A 28 -11.47 -3.57 3.22
CA SER A 28 -12.66 -4.42 3.31
C SER A 28 -13.77 -3.76 4.12
N SER A 29 -13.42 -3.10 5.23
CA SER A 29 -14.35 -2.32 6.05
C SER A 29 -14.89 -1.08 5.32
N VAL A 30 -14.05 -0.39 4.54
CA VAL A 30 -14.48 0.75 3.70
C VAL A 30 -15.50 0.29 2.66
N ALA A 31 -15.23 -0.81 1.96
CA ALA A 31 -16.17 -1.37 0.99
C ALA A 31 -17.51 -1.76 1.65
N TYR A 32 -17.46 -2.30 2.86
CA TYR A 32 -18.65 -2.57 3.67
C TYR A 32 -19.42 -1.27 3.96
N PHE A 33 -18.77 -0.22 4.45
CA PHE A 33 -19.45 1.05 4.74
C PHE A 33 -20.13 1.65 3.50
N TYR A 34 -19.49 1.62 2.33
CA TYR A 34 -20.14 2.11 1.11
C TYR A 34 -21.33 1.26 0.68
N ARG A 35 -21.26 -0.05 0.87
CA ARG A 35 -22.41 -0.92 0.58
C ARG A 35 -23.60 -0.63 1.49
N GLU A 36 -23.36 -0.29 2.75
CA GLU A 36 -24.40 0.06 3.73
C GLU A 36 -24.74 1.57 3.76
N GLU A 37 -24.33 2.33 2.73
CA GLU A 37 -24.56 3.78 2.59
C GLU A 37 -23.98 4.66 3.73
N HIS A 38 -23.05 4.13 4.51
CA HIS A 38 -22.31 4.86 5.55
C HIS A 38 -21.12 5.63 4.96
N VAL A 39 -21.41 6.52 4.01
CA VAL A 39 -20.40 7.23 3.18
C VAL A 39 -19.36 7.97 4.03
N GLU A 40 -19.77 8.75 5.01
CA GLU A 40 -18.85 9.54 5.85
C GLU A 40 -17.86 8.66 6.63
N ASN A 41 -18.34 7.52 7.15
CA ASN A 41 -17.49 6.56 7.87
C ASN A 41 -16.50 5.87 6.92
N GLY A 42 -16.96 5.52 5.71
CA GLY A 42 -16.12 4.96 4.65
C GLY A 42 -15.04 5.95 4.21
N ASP A 43 -15.42 7.19 3.91
CA ASP A 43 -14.50 8.25 3.48
C ASP A 43 -13.45 8.55 4.56
N ARG A 44 -13.88 8.72 5.82
CA ARG A 44 -12.97 8.97 6.94
C ARG A 44 -11.96 7.83 7.12
N LEU A 45 -12.44 6.59 7.14
CA LEU A 45 -11.57 5.43 7.31
C LEU A 45 -10.60 5.29 6.14
N LEU A 46 -11.08 5.48 4.90
CA LEU A 46 -10.23 5.43 3.71
C LEU A 46 -9.12 6.48 3.77
N VAL A 47 -9.47 7.74 4.02
CA VAL A 47 -8.49 8.84 4.10
C VAL A 47 -7.46 8.56 5.19
N GLN A 48 -7.89 8.15 6.38
CA GLN A 48 -6.99 7.81 7.49
C GLN A 48 -5.99 6.72 7.11
N MET A 49 -6.43 5.67 6.41
CA MET A 49 -5.52 4.64 5.90
C MET A 49 -4.57 5.20 4.82
N MET A 50 -5.05 6.03 3.90
CA MET A 50 -4.20 6.60 2.86
C MET A 50 -3.16 7.59 3.44
N GLU A 51 -3.46 8.23 4.57
CA GLU A 51 -2.51 9.08 5.31
C GLU A 51 -1.40 8.28 5.96
N GLY A 52 -1.68 7.08 6.46
CA GLY A 52 -0.67 6.20 7.05
C GLY A 52 0.41 5.72 6.07
N PHE A 53 0.24 5.93 4.75
CA PHE A 53 1.30 5.73 3.76
C PHE A 53 2.35 6.86 3.71
N ALA A 54 2.15 8.00 4.38
CA ALA A 54 3.10 9.11 4.33
C ALA A 54 4.55 8.71 4.70
N PRO A 55 4.81 7.90 5.75
CA PRO A 55 6.16 7.42 6.07
C PRO A 55 6.76 6.51 4.98
N PHE A 56 5.92 5.91 4.14
CA PHE A 56 6.26 4.94 3.09
C PHE A 56 6.12 5.52 1.68
N SER A 57 6.10 6.84 1.54
CA SER A 57 5.95 7.49 0.23
C SER A 57 7.02 7.04 -0.78
N SER A 58 6.71 7.18 -2.07
CA SER A 58 7.65 6.91 -3.16
C SER A 58 8.93 7.76 -3.12
N ASP A 59 8.90 8.88 -2.39
CA ASP A 59 10.05 9.77 -2.18
C ASP A 59 10.93 9.32 -0.99
N ASN A 60 10.45 8.37 -0.18
CA ASN A 60 11.22 7.81 0.92
C ASN A 60 12.47 7.09 0.38
N ILE A 61 13.65 7.47 0.89
CA ILE A 61 14.95 6.95 0.43
C ILE A 61 15.02 5.42 0.59
N THR A 62 14.51 4.88 1.70
CA THR A 62 14.49 3.43 1.96
C THR A 62 13.53 2.72 1.01
N MET A 63 12.36 3.29 0.71
CA MET A 63 11.45 2.73 -0.31
C MET A 63 12.10 2.67 -1.68
N ARG A 64 12.74 3.77 -2.12
CA ARG A 64 13.44 3.81 -3.40
C ARG A 64 14.59 2.81 -3.44
N TYR A 65 15.35 2.70 -2.36
CA TYR A 65 16.43 1.71 -2.29
C TYR A 65 15.90 0.27 -2.39
N LEU A 66 14.82 -0.06 -1.67
CA LEU A 66 14.28 -1.42 -1.64
C LEU A 66 13.56 -1.83 -2.93
N PHE A 67 12.94 -0.88 -3.64
CA PHE A 67 11.98 -1.19 -4.71
C PHE A 67 12.32 -0.57 -6.07
N ALA A 68 13.23 0.40 -6.17
CA ALA A 68 13.53 1.07 -7.44
C ALA A 68 14.63 0.39 -8.28
N GLU A 69 15.28 -0.66 -7.78
CA GLU A 69 16.33 -1.38 -8.51
C GLU A 69 15.77 -2.22 -9.68
N LYS A 70 14.57 -2.78 -9.53
CA LYS A 70 13.86 -3.51 -10.59
C LYS A 70 12.83 -2.57 -11.22
N VAL A 71 12.95 -2.31 -12.53
CA VAL A 71 12.08 -1.37 -13.27
C VAL A 71 10.60 -1.68 -13.04
N GLU A 72 10.20 -2.94 -13.15
CA GLU A 72 8.81 -3.38 -12.93
C GLU A 72 8.30 -3.04 -11.52
N MET A 73 9.15 -3.14 -10.51
CA MET A 73 8.79 -2.80 -9.12
C MET A 73 8.70 -1.30 -8.89
N ALA A 74 9.58 -0.52 -9.53
CA ALA A 74 9.54 0.93 -9.49
C ALA A 74 8.23 1.47 -10.12
N GLU A 75 7.85 0.90 -11.26
CA GLU A 75 6.61 1.26 -11.97
C GLU A 75 5.37 0.91 -11.15
N GLU A 76 5.28 -0.31 -10.61
CA GLU A 76 4.12 -0.68 -9.78
C GLU A 76 4.06 0.12 -8.47
N MET A 77 5.23 0.44 -7.87
CA MET A 77 5.30 1.33 -6.70
C MET A 77 4.71 2.70 -7.03
N GLN A 78 5.11 3.30 -8.15
CA GLN A 78 4.60 4.61 -8.57
C GLN A 78 3.10 4.55 -8.85
N HIS A 79 2.65 3.52 -9.58
CA HIS A 79 1.25 3.31 -9.90
C HIS A 79 0.40 3.19 -8.63
N PHE A 80 0.83 2.38 -7.66
CA PHE A 80 0.14 2.23 -6.39
C PHE A 80 0.07 3.54 -5.60
N HIS A 81 1.17 4.29 -5.52
CA HIS A 81 1.19 5.57 -4.80
C HIS A 81 0.28 6.62 -5.45
N GLU A 82 0.11 6.58 -6.77
CA GLU A 82 -0.88 7.40 -7.46
C GLU A 82 -2.31 7.01 -7.05
N LYS A 83 -2.62 5.71 -6.95
CA LYS A 83 -3.92 5.25 -6.45
C LYS A 83 -4.18 5.67 -5.01
N VAL A 84 -3.17 5.59 -4.13
CA VAL A 84 -3.24 6.08 -2.75
C VAL A 84 -3.55 7.59 -2.72
N LYS A 85 -2.92 8.37 -3.59
CA LYS A 85 -3.18 9.81 -3.71
C LYS A 85 -4.61 10.07 -4.18
N ASN A 86 -5.08 9.36 -5.21
CA ASN A 86 -6.42 9.52 -5.76
C ASN A 86 -7.50 9.12 -4.74
N ALA A 87 -7.24 8.08 -3.94
CA ALA A 87 -8.14 7.64 -2.87
C ALA A 87 -8.37 8.70 -1.79
N LYS A 88 -7.44 9.64 -1.57
CA LYS A 88 -7.65 10.79 -0.67
C LYS A 88 -8.69 11.78 -1.20
N SER A 89 -8.98 11.74 -2.49
CA SER A 89 -9.97 12.58 -3.16
C SER A 89 -11.31 11.84 -3.37
N ILE A 90 -11.58 10.77 -2.61
CA ILE A 90 -12.78 9.94 -2.75
C ILE A 90 -14.09 10.73 -2.57
N SER A 91 -14.05 11.83 -1.84
CA SER A 91 -15.18 12.75 -1.66
C SER A 91 -15.65 13.41 -2.95
N SER A 92 -14.84 13.38 -4.01
CA SER A 92 -15.23 13.84 -5.35
C SER A 92 -16.18 12.90 -6.10
N CYS A 93 -16.36 11.66 -5.63
CA CYS A 93 -17.43 10.80 -6.14
C CYS A 93 -18.79 11.29 -5.63
N ASP A 94 -19.84 11.16 -6.43
CA ASP A 94 -21.16 11.68 -6.06
C ASP A 94 -21.96 10.66 -5.25
N THR A 95 -21.76 9.38 -5.53
CA THR A 95 -22.58 8.31 -4.93
C THR A 95 -21.77 7.29 -4.14
N SER A 96 -22.44 6.58 -3.22
CA SER A 96 -21.83 5.46 -2.49
C SER A 96 -21.39 4.33 -3.44
N ASN A 97 -22.18 4.07 -4.49
CA ASN A 97 -21.88 3.06 -5.51
C ASN A 97 -20.63 3.39 -6.32
N GLU A 98 -20.40 4.65 -6.67
CA GLU A 98 -19.17 5.07 -7.35
C GLU A 98 -17.94 4.89 -6.47
N ARG A 99 -18.04 5.24 -5.18
CA ARG A 99 -16.95 5.01 -4.21
C ARG A 99 -16.66 3.53 -4.03
N LEU A 100 -17.70 2.71 -3.88
CA LEU A 100 -17.55 1.26 -3.81
C LEU A 100 -16.88 0.70 -5.06
N ARG A 101 -17.29 1.16 -6.25
CA ARG A 101 -16.66 0.76 -7.52
C ARG A 101 -15.20 1.16 -7.57
N PHE A 102 -14.86 2.39 -7.16
CA PHE A 102 -13.47 2.85 -7.07
C PHE A 102 -12.64 1.94 -6.16
N VAL A 103 -13.13 1.64 -4.95
CA VAL A 103 -12.41 0.77 -4.00
C VAL A 103 -12.25 -0.64 -4.57
N ALA A 104 -13.33 -1.25 -5.07
CA ALA A 104 -13.33 -2.65 -5.48
C ALA A 104 -12.63 -2.89 -6.83
N SER A 105 -12.73 -1.95 -7.77
CA SER A 105 -12.28 -2.15 -9.16
C SER A 105 -10.97 -1.44 -9.49
N ASP A 106 -10.57 -0.44 -8.70
CA ASP A 106 -9.35 0.33 -8.96
C ASP A 106 -8.34 0.17 -7.82
N LEU A 107 -8.70 0.60 -6.61
CA LEU A 107 -7.76 0.64 -5.49
C LEU A 107 -7.35 -0.74 -4.99
N MET A 108 -8.32 -1.64 -4.75
CA MET A 108 -8.04 -2.97 -4.20
C MET A 108 -7.16 -3.81 -5.15
N PRO A 109 -7.41 -3.88 -6.47
CA PRO A 109 -6.53 -4.59 -7.39
C PRO A 109 -5.09 -4.03 -7.41
N ALA A 110 -4.92 -2.71 -7.42
CA ALA A 110 -3.60 -2.08 -7.38
C ALA A 110 -2.89 -2.38 -6.05
N PHE A 111 -3.61 -2.30 -4.94
CA PHE A 111 -3.11 -2.65 -3.62
C PHE A 111 -2.63 -4.11 -3.54
N GLN A 112 -3.43 -5.06 -4.06
CA GLN A 112 -3.08 -6.48 -4.00
C GLN A 112 -1.84 -6.81 -4.84
N ARG A 113 -1.72 -6.25 -6.05
CA ARG A 113 -0.51 -6.42 -6.88
C ARG A 113 0.73 -5.90 -6.16
N TRP A 114 0.64 -4.69 -5.63
CA TRP A 114 1.74 -4.08 -4.90
C TRP A 114 2.14 -4.90 -3.65
N LYS A 115 1.16 -5.33 -2.87
CA LYS A 115 1.38 -6.17 -1.69
C LYS A 115 2.12 -7.47 -2.04
N LEU A 116 1.74 -8.16 -3.11
CA LEU A 116 2.42 -9.37 -3.57
C LEU A 116 3.89 -9.11 -3.94
N LEU A 117 4.16 -7.99 -4.63
CA LEU A 117 5.54 -7.59 -4.94
C LEU A 117 6.35 -7.31 -3.67
N VAL A 118 5.79 -6.56 -2.72
CA VAL A 118 6.46 -6.27 -1.44
C VAL A 118 6.74 -7.55 -0.64
N GLN A 119 5.83 -8.54 -0.69
CA GLN A 119 6.03 -9.83 -0.03
C GLN A 119 7.14 -10.67 -0.68
N SER A 120 7.36 -10.51 -1.98
CA SER A 120 8.48 -11.17 -2.67
C SER A 120 9.85 -10.61 -2.22
N VAL A 121 9.88 -9.34 -1.79
CA VAL A 121 11.08 -8.72 -1.23
C VAL A 121 11.36 -9.28 0.17
N GLY A 122 12.56 -9.82 0.34
CA GLY A 122 13.01 -10.49 1.56
C GLY A 122 12.87 -12.02 1.54
N GLY A 123 12.04 -12.59 0.65
CA GLY A 123 11.96 -14.05 0.46
C GLY A 123 13.13 -14.65 -0.34
N GLU A 124 13.79 -13.84 -1.19
CA GLU A 124 14.96 -14.25 -1.98
C GLU A 124 16.28 -14.18 -1.17
N SER A 125 16.36 -13.30 -0.17
CA SER A 125 17.60 -13.10 0.61
C SER A 125 17.92 -14.26 1.56
N GLU A 126 16.93 -15.02 2.03
CA GLU A 126 17.16 -16.19 2.90
C GLU A 126 17.71 -17.42 2.16
N ARG A 127 17.68 -17.42 0.82
CA ARG A 127 18.19 -18.54 0.00
C ARG A 127 19.68 -18.41 -0.33
N GLN A 128 20.28 -17.23 -0.21
CA GLN A 128 21.71 -17.02 -0.50
C GLN A 128 22.63 -17.20 0.72
N ASP A 129 22.12 -17.09 1.95
CA ASP A 129 22.93 -17.30 3.17
C ASP A 129 23.02 -18.77 3.62
N ARG A 130 22.56 -19.72 2.78
CA ARG A 130 22.59 -21.18 3.06
C ARG A 130 23.45 -22.00 2.09
N GLN A 131 24.33 -21.38 1.31
CA GLN A 131 25.34 -22.07 0.49
C GLN A 131 26.76 -21.70 0.88
#